data_AF-A0A7J2PQ89-F1
#
_entry.id   AF-A0A7J2PQ89-F1
#
_cell.length_a   1.000
_cell.length_b   1.000
_cell.length_c   1.000
_cell.angle_alpha   90.00
_cell.angle_beta   90.00
_cell.angle_gamma   90.00
#
_symmetry.space_group_name_H-M   'P 1'
#
loop_
_entity.id
_entity.type
_entity.pdbx_description
1 polymer ?
#
loop_
_entity_poly.entity_id
_entity_poly.type
_entity_poly.pdbx_seq_one_letter_code
_entity_poly.pdbx_strand_id
1 'polypeptide(L)'
;MSKVSYDGSFEVEAKNHYYRIVPLDMYILVVASVNRTVGDWTVYIGIVGGTSHNEEWRTVKEWGTKLDKHIAAAIFPELNKQFTWYN
;
A
#
# COMPACT_ATOMS: atom_id res chain seq x y z
N MET A 1 15.90 -1.40 -0.80
CA MET A 1 16.13 -0.07 -0.20
C MET A 1 14.81 0.68 -0.24
N SER A 2 14.31 1.20 0.87
CA SER A 2 13.06 1.98 0.93
C SER A 2 13.34 3.45 0.65
N LYS A 3 12.53 4.06 -0.24
CA LYS A 3 12.54 5.49 -0.51
C LYS A 3 11.40 6.12 0.30
N VAL A 4 11.71 7.11 1.14
CA VAL A 4 10.73 7.79 2.00
C VAL A 4 10.38 9.16 1.38
N SER A 5 9.10 9.49 1.31
CA SER A 5 8.60 10.79 0.83
C SER A 5 8.25 11.75 1.98
N TYR A 6 8.04 13.02 1.63
CA TYR A 6 7.80 14.10 2.59
C TYR A 6 6.53 13.92 3.44
N ASP A 7 5.56 13.16 2.94
CA ASP A 7 4.32 12.76 3.62
C ASP A 7 4.48 11.52 4.51
N GLY A 8 5.72 11.02 4.71
CA GLY A 8 6.00 9.81 5.47
C GLY A 8 5.67 8.51 4.73
N SER A 9 5.20 8.59 3.48
CA SER A 9 4.99 7.40 2.66
C SER A 9 6.32 6.75 2.29
N PHE A 10 6.32 5.43 2.12
CA PHE A 10 7.51 4.71 1.73
C PHE A 10 7.19 3.52 0.85
N GLU A 11 8.24 3.05 0.18
CA GLU A 11 8.14 1.99 -0.81
C GLU A 11 8.94 0.76 -0.39
N VAL A 12 8.39 -0.42 -0.66
CA VAL A 12 9.06 -1.69 -0.42
C VAL A 12 8.96 -2.57 -1.66
N GLU A 13 10.10 -3.08 -2.13
CA GLU A 13 10.12 -4.10 -3.18
C GLU A 13 10.30 -5.49 -2.58
N ALA A 14 9.48 -6.45 -3.00
CA ALA A 14 9.59 -7.85 -2.62
C ALA A 14 9.27 -8.76 -3.81
N LYS A 15 10.30 -9.41 -4.35
CA LYS A 15 10.21 -10.27 -5.56
C LYS A 15 9.54 -9.52 -6.72
N ASN A 16 8.34 -9.96 -7.13
CA ASN A 16 7.57 -9.41 -8.24
C ASN A 16 6.56 -8.34 -7.81
N HIS A 17 6.46 -8.09 -6.50
CA HIS A 17 5.58 -7.09 -5.93
C HIS A 17 6.36 -5.86 -5.51
N TYR A 18 5.73 -4.72 -5.74
CA TYR A 18 6.11 -3.46 -5.14
C TYR A 18 4.95 -3.00 -4.26
N TYR A 19 5.28 -2.44 -3.10
CA TYR A 19 4.33 -1.93 -2.13
C TYR A 19 4.55 -0.44 -1.94
N ARG A 20 3.46 0.32 -1.95
CA ARG A 20 3.45 1.72 -1.54
C ARG A 20 2.65 1.84 -0.26
N ILE A 21 3.29 2.34 0.79
CA ILE A 21 2.72 2.43 2.13
C ILE A 21 2.52 3.90 2.46
N VAL A 22 1.30 4.27 2.85
CA VAL A 22 0.94 5.61 3.30
C VAL A 22 0.46 5.49 4.74
N PRO A 23 1.18 6.06 5.72
CA PRO A 23 0.65 6.24 7.06
C PRO A 23 -0.39 7.36 7.05
N LEU A 24 -1.64 7.05 7.41
CA LEU A 24 -2.67 8.07 7.62
C LEU A 24 -2.58 8.66 9.03
N ASP A 25 -2.15 7.83 9.98
CA ASP A 25 -1.89 8.18 11.37
C ASP A 25 -0.86 7.18 11.96
N MET A 26 -0.40 7.40 13.18
CA MET A 26 0.49 6.51 13.91
C MET A 26 -0.03 5.06 13.94
N TYR A 27 -1.35 4.87 14.04
CA TYR A 27 -1.99 3.57 14.17
C TYR A 27 -2.71 3.10 12.90
N ILE A 28 -2.65 3.84 11.79
CA ILE A 28 -3.40 3.50 10.57
C ILE A 28 -2.47 3.55 9.36
N LEU A 29 -2.36 2.42 8.68
CA LEU A 29 -1.65 2.32 7.41
C LEU A 29 -2.59 1.99 6.26
N VAL A 30 -2.28 2.57 5.11
CA VAL A 30 -2.81 2.16 3.82
C VAL A 30 -1.66 1.56 3.01
N VAL A 31 -1.86 0.36 2.48
CA VAL A 31 -0.86 -0.40 1.74
C VAL A 31 -1.38 -0.73 0.36
N ALA A 32 -0.82 -0.12 -0.67
CA ALA A 32 -0.99 -0.55 -2.05
C ALA A 32 -0.04 -1.70 -2.35
N SER A 33 -0.56 -2.79 -2.91
CA SER A 33 0.19 -3.92 -3.44
C SER A 33 0.08 -3.93 -4.95
N VAL A 34 1.21 -3.88 -5.65
CA VAL A 34 1.28 -3.83 -7.11
C VAL A 34 2.09 -5.02 -7.61
N ASN A 35 1.50 -5.83 -8.48
CA ASN A 35 2.22 -6.88 -9.19
C ASN A 35 2.69 -6.34 -10.55
N ARG A 36 3.97 -5.99 -10.63
CA ARG A 36 4.53 -5.42 -11.87
C ARG A 36 4.57 -6.43 -13.02
N THR A 37 4.54 -7.73 -12.73
CA THR A 37 4.60 -8.77 -13.77
C THR A 37 3.29 -8.90 -14.55
N VAL A 38 2.15 -8.89 -13.85
CA VAL A 38 0.83 -9.00 -14.49
C VAL A 38 0.14 -7.64 -14.66
N GLY A 39 0.70 -6.58 -14.06
CA GLY A 39 0.19 -5.22 -14.16
C GLY A 39 -1.07 -4.98 -13.33
N ASP A 40 -1.26 -5.73 -12.24
CA ASP A 40 -2.40 -5.57 -11.34
C ASP A 40 -2.03 -4.85 -10.04
N TRP A 41 -3.04 -4.31 -9.35
CA TRP A 41 -2.86 -3.72 -8.04
C TRP A 41 -4.13 -3.77 -7.17
N THR A 42 -3.92 -3.74 -5.87
CA THR A 42 -4.98 -3.67 -4.85
C THR A 42 -4.49 -2.84 -3.67
N VAL A 43 -5.41 -2.33 -2.86
CA VAL A 43 -5.09 -1.54 -1.67
C VAL A 43 -5.77 -2.11 -0.44
N TYR A 44 -5.05 -2.11 0.67
CA TYR A 44 -5.54 -2.52 1.98
C TYR A 44 -5.40 -1.36 2.97
N ILE A 45 -6.34 -1.23 3.90
CA ILE A 45 -6.23 -0.36 5.07
C ILE A 45 -6.27 -1.21 6.33
N GLY A 46 -5.52 -0.83 7.35
CA GLY A 46 -5.52 -1.56 8.61
C GLY A 46 -4.99 -0.75 9.77
N ILE A 47 -5.42 -1.16 10.97
CA ILE A 47 -4.92 -0.63 12.23
C ILE A 47 -3.63 -1.40 12.59
N VAL A 48 -2.64 -0.69 13.11
CA VAL A 48 -1.34 -1.23 13.52
C VAL A 48 -1.00 -0.78 14.95
N GLY A 49 0.05 -1.37 15.53
CA GLY A 49 0.52 -1.01 16.88
C GLY A 49 1.22 0.35 16.94
N GLY A 50 1.70 0.85 15.80
CA GLY A 50 2.38 2.15 15.66
C GLY A 50 3.82 2.13 16.18
N THR A 51 4.43 0.95 16.27
CA THR A 51 5.80 0.79 16.79
C THR A 51 6.84 0.79 15.67
N SER A 52 6.50 0.25 14.49
CA SER A 52 7.40 0.19 13.34
C SER A 52 6.61 -0.06 12.05
N HIS A 53 6.27 1.01 11.32
CA HIS A 53 5.55 0.90 10.05
C HIS A 53 6.30 0.06 8.99
N ASN A 54 7.63 0.04 9.05
CA ASN A 54 8.48 -0.77 8.18
C ASN A 54 8.25 -2.28 8.33
N GLU A 55 7.73 -2.72 9.49
CA GLU A 55 7.41 -4.12 9.78
C GLU A 55 5.90 -4.37 9.71
N GLU A 56 5.10 -3.39 10.14
CA GLU A 56 3.64 -3.51 10.30
C GLU A 56 2.87 -3.53 8.97
N TRP A 57 3.43 -3.01 7.88
CA TRP A 57 2.75 -3.02 6.57
C TRP A 57 2.38 -4.43 6.10
N ARG A 58 3.16 -5.46 6.49
CA ARG A 58 2.86 -6.86 6.15
C ARG A 58 1.56 -7.31 6.80
N THR A 59 1.33 -6.93 8.06
CA THR A 59 0.09 -7.21 8.79
C THR A 59 -1.11 -6.62 8.06
N VAL A 60 -1.00 -5.37 7.58
CA VAL A 60 -2.08 -4.72 6.82
C VAL A 60 -2.30 -5.38 5.46
N LYS A 61 -1.24 -5.79 4.77
CA LYS A 61 -1.38 -6.54 3.51
C LYS A 61 -2.05 -7.90 3.69
N GLU A 62 -1.81 -8.58 4.80
CA GLU A 62 -2.32 -9.93 5.06
C GLU A 62 -3.72 -9.95 5.68
N TRP A 63 -3.98 -9.02 6.60
CA TRP A 63 -5.17 -9.03 7.46
C TRP A 63 -5.98 -7.73 7.39
N GLY A 64 -5.49 -6.73 6.65
CA GLY A 64 -6.19 -5.47 6.46
C GLY A 64 -7.44 -5.62 5.59
N THR A 65 -8.29 -4.61 5.64
CA THR A 65 -9.49 -4.53 4.80
C THR A 65 -9.12 -4.05 3.41
N LYS A 66 -9.45 -4.82 2.38
CA LYS A 66 -9.33 -4.39 0.99
C LYS A 66 -10.24 -3.19 0.75
N LEU A 67 -9.68 -2.09 0.25
CA LEU A 67 -10.44 -0.90 -0.09
C LEU A 67 -11.21 -1.07 -1.40
N ASP A 68 -12.34 -0.36 -1.51
CA ASP A 68 -13.02 -0.20 -2.79
C ASP A 68 -12.12 0.51 -3.81
N LYS A 69 -12.26 0.16 -5.09
CA LYS A 69 -11.47 0.71 -6.19
C LYS A 69 -11.52 2.24 -6.23
N HIS A 70 -12.67 2.87 -5.99
CA HIS A 70 -12.81 4.33 -6.09
C HIS A 70 -12.05 5.03 -4.97
N ILE A 71 -12.06 4.46 -3.76
CA ILE A 71 -11.29 4.98 -2.62
C ILE A 71 -9.80 4.77 -2.89
N ALA A 72 -9.40 3.57 -3.32
CA ALA A 72 -8.02 3.27 -3.66
C ALA A 72 -7.47 4.22 -4.75
N ALA A 73 -8.26 4.49 -5.79
CA ALA A 73 -7.88 5.40 -6.88
C ALA A 73 -7.79 6.86 -6.44
N ALA A 74 -8.56 7.27 -5.42
CA ALA A 74 -8.43 8.62 -4.84
C ALA A 74 -7.14 8.77 -4.02
N ILE A 75 -6.70 7.72 -3.32
CA ILE A 75 -5.47 7.73 -2.51
C ILE A 75 -4.22 7.58 -3.41
N PHE A 76 -4.28 6.71 -4.42
CA PHE A 76 -3.17 6.41 -5.33
C PHE A 76 -3.55 6.68 -6.80
N PRO A 77 -3.73 7.95 -7.19
CA PRO A 77 -4.18 8.30 -8.53
C PRO A 77 -3.17 7.89 -9.61
N GLU A 78 -1.88 7.86 -9.30
CA GLU A 78 -0.84 7.40 -10.22
C GLU A 78 -0.88 5.89 -10.47
N LEU A 79 -1.18 5.07 -9.45
CA LEU A 79 -1.32 3.62 -9.63
C LEU A 79 -2.54 3.29 -10.47
N ASN A 80 -3.66 3.98 -10.25
CA ASN A 80 -4.87 3.80 -11.04
C ASN A 80 -4.68 4.14 -12.53
N LYS A 81 -3.75 5.03 -12.88
CA LYS A 81 -3.41 5.35 -14.28
C LYS A 81 -2.51 4.31 -14.94
N GLN A 82 -1.75 3.53 -14.16
CA GLN A 82 -0.68 2.67 -14.65
C GLN A 82 -1.00 1.18 -14.55
N PHE A 83 -1.87 0.78 -13.62
CA PHE A 83 -2.14 -0.61 -13.28
C PHE A 83 -3.64 -0.93 -13.29
N THR A 84 -3.94 -2.20 -13.55
CA THR A 84 -5.31 -2.72 -13.57
C THR A 84 -5.74 -3.12 -12.17
N TRP A 85 -6.91 -2.66 -11.73
CA TRP A 85 -7.43 -3.06 -10.42
C TRP A 85 -7.64 -4.57 -10.32
N TYR A 86 -7.12 -5.18 -9.25
CA TYR A 86 -7.31 -6.58 -8.93
C TYR A 86 -8.63 -6.78 -8.19
N ASN A 87 -9.52 -7.61 -8.73
CA ASN A 87 -10.84 -7.89 -8.14
C ASN A 87 -10.76 -8.77 -6.90
#